data_AF-A0A8C2LXX4-F1
#
_entry.id   AF-A0A8C2LXX4-F1
#
_cell.length_a   1.000
_cell.length_b   1.000
_cell.length_c   1.000
_cell.angle_alpha   90.00
_cell.angle_beta   90.00
_cell.angle_gamma   90.00
#
_symmetry.space_group_name_H-M   'P 1'
#
loop_
_entity.id
_entity.type
_entity.pdbx_description
1 polymer ?
#
loop_
_entity_poly.entity_id
_entity_poly.type
_entity_poly.pdbx_seq_one_letter_code
_entity_poly.pdbx_strand_id
1 'polypeptide(L)' 'MAEQPVYRPETPQDPQRLWIWERHVYLDENKRSWLPIVLKFRGVEDMLLELMESEEY' A
#
# COMPACT_ATOMS: atom_id res chain seq x y z
N MET A 1 12.45 -33.20 -10.50
CA MET A 1 12.92 -31.90 -11.01
C MET A 1 11.72 -31.17 -11.60
N ALA A 2 11.01 -30.40 -10.79
CA ALA A 2 10.02 -29.42 -11.24
C ALA A 2 9.75 -28.51 -10.03
N GLU A 3 10.60 -27.50 -9.88
CA GLU A 3 10.38 -26.43 -8.91
C GLU A 3 9.21 -25.62 -9.46
N GLN A 4 8.04 -25.77 -8.85
CA GLN A 4 6.90 -24.92 -9.18
C GLN A 4 7.33 -23.47 -8.92
N PRO A 5 7.13 -22.53 -9.87
CA PRO A 5 7.40 -21.14 -9.57
C PRO A 5 6.49 -20.76 -8.41
N VAL A 6 7.11 -20.44 -7.27
CA VAL A 6 6.40 -19.82 -6.14
C VAL A 6 5.71 -18.60 -6.73
N TYR A 7 4.39 -18.64 -6.81
CA TYR A 7 3.58 -17.46 -7.08
C TYR A 7 3.86 -16.49 -5.95
N ARG A 8 4.82 -15.60 -6.18
CA ARG A 8 4.98 -14.41 -5.36
C ARG A 8 3.87 -13.50 -5.89
N PRO A 9 2.80 -13.23 -5.11
CA PRO A 9 1.96 -12.11 -5.47
C PRO A 9 2.91 -10.95 -5.65
N GLU A 10 2.92 -10.36 -6.85
CA GLU A 10 3.78 -9.24 -7.17
C GLU A 10 3.50 -8.21 -6.08
N THR A 11 4.46 -8.01 -5.16
CA THR A 11 4.32 -7.02 -4.11
C THR A 11 3.95 -5.73 -4.83
N PRO A 12 2.81 -5.10 -4.49
CA PRO A 12 2.34 -3.94 -5.21
C PRO A 12 3.50 -2.94 -5.28
N GLN A 13 3.91 -2.63 -6.51
CA GLN A 13 5.05 -1.76 -6.75
C GLN A 13 4.88 -0.47 -5.94
N ASP A 14 5.95 -0.04 -5.28
CA ASP A 14 5.95 1.15 -4.44
C ASP A 14 5.43 2.35 -5.25
N PRO A 15 4.42 3.09 -4.75
CA PRO A 15 3.81 4.17 -5.51
C PRO A 15 4.82 5.31 -5.68
N GLN A 16 5.00 5.81 -6.92
CA GLN A 16 5.94 6.91 -7.14
C GLN A 16 5.35 8.25 -6.70
N ARG A 17 4.02 8.35 -6.64
CA ARG A 17 3.29 9.55 -6.21
C ARG A 17 2.07 9.15 -5.39
N LEU A 18 1.85 9.90 -4.31
CA LEU A 18 0.67 9.78 -3.46
C LEU A 18 -0.04 11.13 -3.39
N TRP A 19 -1.33 11.14 -3.73
CA TRP A 19 -2.19 12.30 -3.59
C TRP A 19 -3.13 12.13 -2.40
N ILE A 20 -3.34 13.19 -1.63
CA ILE A 20 -4.37 13.20 -0.58
C ILE A 20 -5.72 13.29 -1.28
N TRP A 21 -6.52 12.22 -1.19
CA TRP A 21 -7.88 12.19 -1.73
C TRP A 21 -8.90 12.65 -0.69
N GLU A 22 -8.85 12.02 0.48
CA GLU A 22 -9.70 12.35 1.63
C GLU A 22 -8.86 12.38 2.92
N ARG A 23 -9.49 12.79 4.03
CA ARG A 23 -8.81 12.79 5.33
C ARG A 23 -8.43 11.35 5.69
N HIS A 24 -7.12 11.10 5.74
CA HIS A 24 -6.54 9.76 5.94
C HIS A 24 -6.78 8.79 4.78
N VAL A 25 -6.90 9.27 3.54
CA VAL A 25 -6.92 8.41 2.35
C VAL A 25 -6.00 9.01 1.29
N TYR A 26 -5.05 8.20 0.83
CA TYR A 26 -4.12 8.55 -0.23
C TYR A 26 -4.45 7.73 -1.48
N LEU A 27 -4.27 8.33 -2.66
CA LEU A 27 -4.37 7.63 -3.94
C LEU A 27 -3.01 7.60 -4.62
N ASP A 28 -2.67 6.47 -5.25
CA ASP A 28 -1.52 6.38 -6.14
C ASP A 28 -1.89 6.51 -7.63
N GLU A 29 -0.86 6.47 -8.49
CA GLU A 29 -0.95 6.60 -9.95
C GLU A 29 -1.84 5.55 -10.62
N ASN A 30 -1.99 4.38 -10.00
CA ASN A 30 -2.84 3.29 -10.44
C ASN A 30 -4.26 3.39 -9.86
N LYS A 31 -4.62 4.53 -9.26
CA LYS A 31 -5.90 4.75 -8.56
C LYS A 31 -6.14 3.78 -7.40
N ARG A 32 -5.09 3.23 -6.79
CA ARG A 32 -5.27 2.40 -5.60
C ARG A 32 -5.30 3.29 -4.38
N SER A 33 -6.16 2.91 -3.45
CA SER A 33 -6.38 3.60 -2.19
C SER A 33 -5.44 3.08 -1.12
N TRP A 34 -4.77 3.99 -0.44
CA TRP A 34 -3.81 3.74 0.61
C TRP A 34 -4.28 4.40 1.90
N LEU A 35 -4.37 3.62 2.98
CA LEU A 35 -4.78 4.10 4.29
C LEU A 35 -3.55 4.26 5.18
N PRO A 36 -3.41 5.39 5.88
CA PRO A 36 -2.31 5.57 6.81
C PRO A 36 -2.58 4.89 8.13
N ILE A 37 -1.63 4.06 8.51
CA ILE A 37 -1.48 3.48 9.83
C ILE A 37 -0.37 4.27 10.51
N VAL A 38 -0.76 5.18 11.40
CA VAL A 38 0.19 6.00 12.14
C VAL A 38 0.87 5.13 13.20
N LEU A 39 2.16 4.89 13.01
CA LEU A 39 2.99 4.20 13.98
C LEU A 39 3.84 5.22 14.74
N LYS A 40 3.54 5.37 16.03
CA LYS A 40 4.36 6.22 16.91
C LYS A 40 5.33 5.34 17.66
N PHE A 41 6.61 5.38 17.29
CA PHE A 41 7.66 4.65 18.01
C PHE A 41 8.72 5.60 18.55
N ARG A 42 8.88 5.63 19.88
CA ARG A 42 9.90 6.41 20.59
C ARG A 42 10.00 7.90 20.16
N GLY A 43 8.85 8.52 19.89
CA GLY A 43 8.79 9.95 19.53
C GLY A 43 9.08 10.26 18.06
N VAL A 44 9.33 9.24 17.23
CA VAL A 44 9.28 9.35 15.77
C VAL A 44 7.87 8.97 15.31
N GLU A 45 7.23 9.86 14.56
CA GLU A 45 5.98 9.58 13.86
C GLU A 45 6.33 8.98 12.51
N ASP A 46 6.19 7.66 12.40
CA ASP A 46 6.32 6.93 11.15
C ASP A 46 4.92 6.61 10.62
N MET A 47 4.76 6.55 9.30
CA MET A 47 3.46 6.40 8.66
C MET A 47 3.56 5.24 7.69
N LEU A 48 3.03 4.09 8.11
CA LEU A 48 2.86 2.97 7.20
C LEU A 48 1.60 3.18 6.39
N LEU A 49 1.65 2.89 5.10
CA LEU A 49 0.49 2.93 4.23
C LEU A 49 0.07 1.51 3.91
N GLU A 50 -1.17 1.17 4.21
CA GLU A 50 -1.77 -0.10 3.83
C GLU A 50 -2.56 0.08 2.54
N LEU A 51 -2.22 -0.72 1.53
CA LEU A 51 -2.97 -0.77 0.28
C LEU A 51 -4.33 -1.42 0.55
N MET A 52 -5.40 -0.66 0.33
CA MET A 52 -6.75 -1.22 0.30
C MET A 52 -6.92 -1.90 -1.06
N GLU A 53 -6.90 -3.23 -1.07
CA GLU A 53 -7.25 -4.00 -2.26
C GLU A 53 -8.72 -3.70 -2.60
N SER A 54 -8.94 -3.08 -3.76
CA SER A 54 -10.29 -2.92 -4.28
C SER A 54 -10.79 -4.33 -4.59
N GLU A 55 -11.72 -4.86 -3.80
CA GLU A 55 -12.43 -6.08 -4.18
C GLU A 55 -13.10 -5.79 -5.54
N GLU A 56 -12.58 -6.41 -6.60
CA GLU A 56 -13.26 -6.44 -7.89
C GLU A 56 -14.57 -7.23 -7.70
N TYR A 57 -15.71 -6.56 -7.88
CA TYR A 57 -17.06 -7.13 -7.71
C TYR A 57 -17.64 -7.59 -9.04
#